data_AF-A0A1Y3SP43-F1
#
_entry.id   AF-A0A1Y3SP43-F1
#
_cell.length_a   1.000
_cell.length_b   1.000
_cell.length_c   1.000
_cell.angle_alpha   90.00
_cell.angle_beta   90.00
_cell.angle_gamma   90.00
#
_symmetry.space_group_name_H-M   'P 1'
#
loop_
_entity.id
_entity.type
_entity.pdbx_description
1 polymer ?
#
loop_
_entity_poly.entity_id
_entity_poly.type
_entity_poly.pdbx_seq_one_letter_code
_entity_poly.pdbx_strand_id
1 'polypeptide(L)'
;MELTYHRKGDYLFPNLTLTEEPQTIGKYGMLRRTYLREHKENLYQSLLVSGKLDNHLSEIEKAAQERMEILLDGLLTVYPAPDKETDQMAWTAHMNSLTQMAEETVLTELVYS
;
A
#
# COMPACT_ATOMS: atom_id res chain seq x y z
N MET A 1 -22.43 -3.74 -18.09
CA MET A 1 -23.18 -2.92 -17.10
C MET A 1 -24.39 -2.34 -17.80
N GLU A 2 -25.60 -2.63 -17.33
CA GLU A 2 -26.81 -1.97 -17.82
C GLU A 2 -26.98 -0.65 -17.05
N LEU A 3 -27.02 0.47 -17.77
CA LEU A 3 -27.25 1.78 -17.17
C LEU A 3 -28.76 1.97 -16.98
N THR A 4 -29.22 1.91 -15.73
CA THR A 4 -30.63 2.14 -15.39
C THR A 4 -30.85 3.60 -15.00
N TYR A 5 -32.09 4.09 -15.09
CA TYR A 5 -32.42 5.50 -14.84
C TYR A 5 -33.61 5.62 -13.89
N HIS A 6 -33.65 6.71 -13.11
CA HIS A 6 -34.83 7.10 -12.34
C HIS A 6 -35.30 8.50 -12.76
N ARG A 7 -36.62 8.72 -12.77
CA ARG A 7 -37.21 10.01 -13.18
C ARG A 7 -37.38 10.94 -11.99
N LYS A 8 -36.93 12.19 -12.13
CA LYS A 8 -37.15 13.27 -11.16
C LYS A 8 -37.64 14.52 -11.91
N GLY A 9 -38.93 14.81 -11.78
CA GLY A 9 -39.62 15.80 -12.63
C GLY A 9 -39.66 15.34 -14.08
N ASP A 10 -39.23 16.21 -15.00
CA ASP A 10 -39.18 15.94 -16.44
C ASP A 10 -37.85 15.31 -16.91
N TYR A 11 -36.91 15.07 -15.98
CA TYR A 11 -35.57 14.57 -16.28
C TYR A 11 -35.36 13.13 -15.81
N LEU A 12 -34.61 12.36 -16.60
CA LEU A 12 -34.10 11.02 -16.24
C LEU A 12 -32.66 11.15 -15.75
N PHE A 13 -32.42 10.70 -14.52
CA PHE A 13 -31.10 10.65 -13.92
C PHE A 13 -30.58 9.21 -13.98
N PRO A 14 -29.33 8.99 -14.42
CA PRO A 14 -28.72 7.66 -14.38
C PRO A 14 -28.55 7.20 -12.94
N ASN A 15 -28.85 5.94 -12.68
CA ASN A 15 -28.61 5.26 -11.42
C ASN A 15 -27.13 4.87 -11.36
N LEU A 16 -26.31 5.80 -10.90
CA LEU A 16 -24.90 5.55 -10.64
C LEU A 16 -24.79 4.80 -9.31
N THR A 17 -24.31 3.56 -9.37
CA THR A 17 -23.94 2.77 -8.18
C THR A 17 -22.43 2.61 -8.17
N LEU A 18 -21.77 2.96 -7.05
CA LEU A 18 -20.40 2.53 -6.84
C LEU A 18 -20.44 1.02 -6.64
N THR A 19 -19.80 0.28 -7.55
CA THR A 19 -19.65 -1.18 -7.45
C THR A 19 -18.44 -1.56 -6.60
N GLU A 20 -17.56 -0.61 -6.30
CA GLU A 20 -16.35 -0.83 -5.53
C GLU A 20 -16.65 -0.65 -4.04
N GLU A 21 -16.37 -1.70 -3.26
CA GLU A 21 -16.40 -1.61 -1.80
C GLU A 21 -15.20 -0.78 -1.30
N PRO A 22 -15.38 0.00 -0.22
CA PRO A 22 -14.28 0.76 0.36
C PRO A 22 -13.20 -0.20 0.88
N GLN A 23 -12.10 -0.31 0.14
CA GLN A 23 -10.96 -1.15 0.51
C GLN A 23 -10.13 -0.43 1.58
N THR A 24 -9.85 -1.08 2.70
CA THR A 24 -8.96 -0.51 3.72
C THR A 24 -7.53 -0.50 3.19
N ILE A 25 -6.98 0.70 3.01
CA ILE A 25 -5.60 0.89 2.55
C ILE A 25 -4.65 0.69 3.74
N GLY A 26 -3.65 -0.18 3.58
CA GLY A 26 -2.65 -0.46 4.59
C GLY A 26 -1.60 0.64 4.76
N LYS A 27 -0.55 0.34 5.52
CA LYS A 27 0.50 1.30 5.90
C LYS A 27 1.20 1.89 4.66
N TYR A 28 1.64 1.05 3.74
CA TYR A 28 2.44 1.47 2.59
C TYR A 28 1.60 2.24 1.57
N GLY A 29 0.35 1.82 1.34
CA GLY A 29 -0.58 2.56 0.51
C GLY A 29 -0.88 3.96 1.09
N MET A 30 -1.03 4.09 2.41
CA MET A 30 -1.23 5.41 3.04
C MET A 30 0.00 6.31 2.95
N LEU A 31 1.20 5.74 3.10
CA LEU A 31 2.45 6.47 2.88
C LEU A 31 2.57 6.93 1.43
N ARG A 32 2.27 6.05 0.46
CA ARG A 32 2.30 6.38 -0.98
C ARG A 32 1.32 7.50 -1.30
N ARG A 33 0.10 7.44 -0.74
CA ARG A 33 -0.91 8.49 -0.91
C ARG A 33 -0.39 9.85 -0.43
N THR A 34 0.22 9.89 0.75
CA THR A 34 0.80 11.10 1.33
C THR A 34 1.92 11.64 0.44
N TYR A 35 2.84 10.78 0.03
CA TYR A 35 3.94 11.14 -0.87
C TYR A 35 3.45 11.69 -2.22
N LEU A 36 2.49 11.01 -2.85
CA LEU A 36 1.92 11.46 -4.12
C LEU A 36 1.30 12.85 -4.00
N ARG A 37 0.57 13.11 -2.91
CA ARG A 37 -0.06 14.41 -2.66
C ARG A 37 0.96 15.53 -2.42
N GLU A 38 2.05 15.24 -1.71
CA GLU A 38 3.02 16.26 -1.27
C GLU A 38 4.16 16.48 -2.27
N HIS A 39 4.53 15.45 -3.04
CA HIS A 39 5.71 15.48 -3.90
C HIS A 39 5.42 15.17 -5.38
N LYS A 40 4.25 14.61 -5.71
CA LYS A 40 3.87 14.23 -7.09
C LYS A 40 2.44 14.65 -7.43
N GLU A 41 2.09 15.90 -7.13
CA GLU A 41 0.71 16.42 -7.21
C GLU A 41 0.03 16.12 -8.56
N ASN A 42 0.73 16.33 -9.69
CA ASN A 42 0.19 16.05 -11.03
C ASN A 42 -0.26 14.60 -11.20
N LEU A 43 0.53 13.63 -10.70
CA LEU A 43 0.20 12.21 -10.77
C LEU A 43 -0.97 11.89 -9.83
N TYR A 44 -0.95 12.45 -8.61
CA TYR A 44 -2.04 12.30 -7.66
C TYR A 44 -3.38 12.77 -8.25
N GLN A 45 -3.41 13.97 -8.83
CA GLN A 45 -4.62 14.52 -9.45
C GLN A 45 -5.08 13.69 -10.65
N SER A 46 -4.15 13.23 -11.50
CA SER A 46 -4.47 12.37 -12.63
C SER A 46 -5.11 11.04 -12.19
N LEU A 47 -4.58 10.40 -11.14
CA LEU A 47 -5.12 9.17 -10.59
C LEU A 47 -6.48 9.38 -9.93
N LEU A 48 -6.65 10.50 -9.21
CA LEU A 48 -7.90 10.86 -8.55
C LEU A 48 -9.02 11.11 -9.57
N VAL A 49 -8.77 11.94 -10.59
CA VAL A 49 -9.76 12.27 -11.63
C VAL A 49 -10.12 11.06 -12.48
N SER A 50 -9.16 10.16 -12.73
CA SER A 50 -9.43 8.92 -13.47
C SER A 50 -10.09 7.82 -12.63
N GLY A 51 -10.27 8.03 -11.31
CA GLY A 51 -10.82 7.02 -10.40
C GLY A 51 -9.89 5.82 -10.16
N LYS A 52 -8.59 5.94 -10.48
CA LYS A 52 -7.62 4.84 -10.37
C LYS A 52 -6.74 4.90 -9.12
N LEU A 53 -6.93 5.92 -8.28
CA LEU A 53 -6.10 6.15 -7.11
C LEU A 53 -6.14 4.94 -6.15
N ASP A 54 -7.32 4.47 -5.78
CA ASP A 54 -7.44 3.40 -4.79
C ASP A 54 -6.82 2.07 -5.28
N ASN A 55 -7.03 1.73 -6.55
CA ASN A 55 -6.37 0.58 -7.18
C ASN A 55 -4.84 0.72 -7.16
N HIS A 56 -4.30 1.90 -7.50
CA HIS A 56 -2.86 2.14 -7.44
C HIS A 56 -2.30 1.97 -6.02
N LEU A 57 -2.99 2.50 -5.01
CA LEU A 57 -2.55 2.39 -3.62
C LEU A 57 -2.63 0.94 -3.10
N SER A 58 -3.64 0.17 -3.55
CA SER A 58 -3.80 -1.26 -3.25
C SER A 58 -2.69 -2.11 -3.89
N GLU A 59 -2.33 -1.82 -5.14
CA GLU A 59 -1.21 -2.47 -5.84
C GLU A 59 0.12 -2.20 -5.13
N ILE A 60 0.37 -0.96 -4.70
CA ILE A 60 1.57 -0.59 -3.94
C ILE A 60 1.61 -1.28 -2.58
N GLU A 61 0.49 -1.35 -1.86
CA GLU A 61 0.40 -2.05 -0.59
C GLU A 61 0.78 -3.53 -0.76
N LYS A 62 0.19 -4.20 -1.75
CA LYS A 62 0.48 -5.60 -2.03
C LYS A 62 1.94 -5.82 -2.42
N ALA A 63 2.46 -5.01 -3.34
CA ALA A 63 3.86 -5.11 -3.77
C ALA A 63 4.83 -4.87 -2.62
N ALA A 64 4.52 -3.93 -1.72
CA ALA A 64 5.35 -3.64 -0.56
C ALA A 64 5.35 -4.80 0.45
N GLN A 65 4.21 -5.44 0.70
CA GLN A 65 4.11 -6.61 1.56
C GLN A 65 4.93 -7.79 0.99
N GLU A 66 4.73 -8.12 -0.29
CA GLU A 66 5.49 -9.18 -0.96
C GLU A 66 6.99 -8.90 -0.95
N ARG A 67 7.39 -7.65 -1.21
CA ARG A 67 8.80 -7.24 -1.19
C ARG A 67 9.40 -7.35 0.21
N MET A 68 8.64 -6.99 1.24
CA MET A 68 9.08 -7.08 2.64
C MET A 68 9.38 -8.53 3.03
N GLU A 69 8.50 -9.46 2.68
CA GLU A 69 8.68 -10.89 2.96
C GLU A 69 9.95 -11.43 2.29
N ILE A 70 10.13 -11.14 1.00
CA ILE A 70 11.32 -11.58 0.24
C ILE A 70 12.61 -11.02 0.85
N LEU A 71 12.61 -9.74 1.24
CA LEU A 71 13.79 -9.10 1.83
C LEU A 71 14.11 -9.68 3.20
N LEU A 72 13.10 -9.89 4.06
CA LEU A 72 13.30 -10.47 5.38
C LEU A 72 13.84 -11.90 5.30
N ASP A 73 13.31 -12.75 4.43
CA ASP A 73 13.80 -14.12 4.23
C ASP A 73 15.25 -14.15 3.73
N GLY A 74 15.57 -13.26 2.78
CA GLY A 74 16.94 -13.08 2.29
C GLY A 74 17.89 -12.60 3.39
N LEU A 75 17.48 -11.61 4.18
CA LEU A 75 18.28 -11.07 5.28
C LEU A 75 18.50 -12.10 6.39
N LEU A 76 17.49 -12.89 6.74
CA LEU A 76 17.62 -13.96 7.74
C LEU A 76 18.54 -15.08 7.29
N THR A 77 18.62 -15.34 5.98
CA THR A 77 19.57 -16.30 5.42
C THR A 77 21.03 -15.83 5.58
N VAL A 78 21.27 -14.52 5.44
CA VAL A 78 22.61 -13.92 5.57
C VAL A 78 22.98 -13.65 7.03
N TYR A 79 22.00 -13.21 7.83
CA TYR A 79 22.13 -12.79 9.21
C TYR A 79 21.17 -13.60 10.09
N PRO A 80 21.53 -14.84 10.45
CA PRO A 80 20.66 -15.70 11.25
C PRO A 80 20.39 -15.09 12.62
N ALA A 81 19.14 -15.22 13.09
CA ALA A 81 18.75 -14.70 14.39
C ALA A 81 19.43 -15.47 15.54
N PRO A 82 19.80 -14.78 16.63
CA PRO A 82 20.32 -15.45 17.83
C PRO A 82 19.26 -16.35 18.46
N ASP A 83 19.66 -17.27 19.33
CA ASP A 83 18.70 -18.14 19.99
C ASP A 83 17.77 -17.36 20.93
N LYS A 84 16.47 -17.50 20.71
CA LYS A 84 15.43 -16.75 21.43
C LYS A 84 15.27 -17.21 22.87
N GLU A 85 15.52 -18.50 23.16
CA GLU A 85 15.39 -19.04 24.52
C GLU A 85 16.53 -18.55 25.42
N THR A 86 17.73 -18.43 24.85
CA THR A 86 18.92 -17.98 25.57
C THR A 86 19.02 -16.45 25.66
N ASP A 87 18.66 -15.71 24.60
CA ASP A 87 18.74 -14.25 24.59
C ASP A 87 17.58 -13.59 23.82
N GLN A 88 16.45 -13.48 24.51
CA GLN A 88 15.22 -12.89 23.96
C GLN A 88 15.38 -11.41 23.56
N MET A 89 16.20 -10.65 24.30
CA MET A 89 16.43 -9.22 24.03
C MET A 89 17.26 -9.05 22.76
N ALA A 90 18.36 -9.79 22.61
CA ALA A 90 19.16 -9.78 21.39
C ALA A 90 18.38 -10.27 20.18
N TRP A 91 17.54 -11.31 20.33
CA TRP A 91 16.66 -11.77 19.25
C TRP A 91 15.70 -10.68 18.78
N THR A 92 15.05 -9.98 19.73
CA THR A 92 14.11 -8.90 19.39
C THR A 92 14.83 -7.73 18.72
N ALA A 93 15.99 -7.34 19.23
CA ALA A 93 16.81 -6.28 18.63
C ALA A 93 17.25 -6.64 17.21
N HIS A 94 17.67 -7.90 16.99
CA HIS A 94 18.07 -8.40 15.68
C HIS A 94 16.92 -8.37 14.68
N MET A 95 15.77 -8.94 15.04
CA MET A 95 14.58 -8.96 14.17
C MET A 95 14.10 -7.54 13.82
N ASN A 96 14.12 -6.62 14.79
CA ASN A 96 13.77 -5.22 14.54
C ASN A 96 14.75 -4.54 13.59
N SER A 97 16.06 -4.80 13.74
CA SER A 97 17.08 -4.25 12.84
C SER A 97 16.92 -4.73 11.40
N LEU A 98 16.64 -6.03 11.20
CA LEU A 98 16.39 -6.58 9.86
C LEU A 98 15.09 -6.03 9.26
N THR A 99 14.04 -5.92 10.08
CA THR A 99 12.76 -5.32 9.67
C THR A 99 12.96 -3.88 9.23
N GLN A 100 13.71 -3.08 9.98
CA GLN A 100 13.99 -1.69 9.62
C GLN A 100 14.77 -1.61 8.28
N MET A 101 15.78 -2.44 8.09
CA MET A 101 16.57 -2.47 6.86
C MET A 101 15.72 -2.84 5.63
N ALA A 102 14.86 -3.85 5.77
CA ALA A 102 13.93 -4.25 4.72
C ALA A 102 12.92 -3.12 4.43
N GLU A 103 12.37 -2.50 5.49
CA GLU A 103 11.39 -1.43 5.35
C GLU A 103 11.97 -0.20 4.63
N GLU A 104 13.18 0.25 4.98
CA GLU A 104 13.85 1.36 4.32
C GLU A 104 14.01 1.12 2.80
N THR A 105 14.31 -0.12 2.43
CA THR A 105 14.42 -0.56 1.03
C THR A 105 13.06 -0.47 0.32
N VAL A 106 12.02 -1.05 0.93
CA VAL A 106 10.64 -1.04 0.41
C VAL A 106 10.13 0.40 0.21
N LEU A 107 10.35 1.27 1.20
CA LEU A 107 9.93 2.66 1.14
C LEU A 107 10.59 3.38 -0.04
N THR A 108 11.89 3.16 -0.24
CA THR A 108 12.65 3.82 -1.31
C THR A 108 12.26 3.29 -2.69
N GLU A 109 12.07 1.98 -2.85
CA GLU A 109 11.75 1.35 -4.13
C GLU A 109 10.31 1.63 -4.58
N LEU A 110 9.33 1.54 -3.66
CA LEU A 110 7.91 1.49 -4.00
C LEU A 110 7.11 2.71 -3.54
N VAL A 111 7.41 3.25 -2.37
CA VAL A 111 6.59 4.32 -1.76
C VAL A 111 7.03 5.70 -2.22
N TYR A 112 8.33 5.94 -2.32
CA TYR A 112 8.90 7.27 -2.60
C TYR A 112 9.49 7.43 -4.01
N SER A 113 9.21 6.50 -4.92
CA SER A 113 9.61 6.57 -6.33
C SER A 113 8.73 7.49 -7.19
#